data_AF-F3P844-F1
#
_entry.id   AF-F3P844-F1
#
_cell.length_a   1.000
_cell.length_b   1.000
_cell.length_c   1.000
_cell.angle_alpha   90.00
_cell.angle_beta   90.00
_cell.angle_gamma   90.00
#
_symmetry.space_group_name_H-M   'P 1'
#
loop_
_entity.id
_entity.type
_entity.pdbx_description
1 polymer ?
#
loop_
_entity_poly.entity_id
_entity_poly.type
_entity_poly.pdbx_seq_one_letter_code
_entity_poly.pdbx_strand_id
1 'polypeptide(L)'
;PTGTSKDADKDSGKSGGDLPKAEGPVAKGSEGVTVKRGGGDDKLTFVLKEVTRRGKYLVGEVKATGGPGGTKTGPADWLQPTQLAGSARGEEDTKLLGAVTGLSLLTAQTRYYPVDYTTAQGAHHPLSEITADNKLGDGDATTLTVVWPDTGQDTVTLDLEPSKRPTRPNNPFRLTDIPIKG
;
A
#
# COMPACT_ATOMS: atom_id res chain seq x y z
N PRO A 1 34.15 -3.16 -42.68
CA PRO A 1 34.68 -2.22 -41.66
C PRO A 1 33.80 -0.96 -41.62
N THR A 2 33.07 -0.58 -40.59
CA THR A 2 33.09 -0.72 -39.12
C THR A 2 31.66 -0.33 -38.69
N GLY A 3 30.92 -1.00 -37.81
CA GLY A 3 31.31 -1.57 -36.53
C GLY A 3 31.31 -0.48 -35.46
N THR A 4 30.13 -0.04 -34.99
CA THR A 4 30.01 0.62 -33.67
C THR A 4 28.59 0.49 -33.14
N SER A 5 28.41 -0.49 -32.26
CA SER A 5 27.36 -0.53 -31.25
C SER A 5 27.45 0.74 -30.42
N LYS A 6 26.34 1.45 -30.23
CA LYS A 6 26.18 2.34 -29.09
C LYS A 6 25.46 1.54 -28.02
N ASP A 7 26.22 1.08 -27.05
CA ASP A 7 25.68 0.65 -25.78
C ASP A 7 24.79 1.77 -25.24
N ALA A 8 23.48 1.49 -25.21
CA ALA A 8 22.55 2.29 -24.45
C ALA A 8 22.86 2.00 -22.99
N ASP A 9 23.68 2.87 -22.41
CA ASP A 9 23.93 2.93 -20.98
C ASP A 9 22.57 2.99 -20.29
N LYS A 10 22.24 1.89 -19.62
CA LYS A 10 20.98 1.70 -18.91
C LYS A 10 21.12 2.53 -17.65
N ASP A 11 20.79 3.81 -17.75
CA ASP A 11 20.65 4.71 -16.60
C ASP A 11 19.58 4.10 -15.69
N SER A 12 20.05 3.31 -14.72
CA SER A 12 19.23 2.75 -13.66
C SER A 12 18.72 3.95 -12.87
N GLY A 13 17.49 4.36 -13.19
CA GLY A 13 16.84 5.58 -12.73
C GLY A 13 16.98 5.79 -11.22
N LYS A 14 18.06 6.48 -10.85
CA LYS A 14 18.27 6.96 -9.50
C LYS A 14 17.53 8.28 -9.43
N SER A 15 16.22 8.20 -9.19
CA SER A 15 15.43 9.37 -8.82
C SER A 15 16.06 9.96 -7.55
N GLY A 16 16.86 11.01 -7.73
CA GLY A 16 17.75 11.59 -6.71
C GLY A 16 17.09 12.62 -5.81
N GLY A 17 15.77 12.50 -5.56
CA GLY A 17 15.07 13.36 -4.61
C GLY A 17 14.83 12.64 -3.29
N ASP A 18 14.69 13.40 -2.21
CA ASP A 18 14.24 12.84 -0.93
C ASP A 18 12.74 12.50 -1.00
N LEU A 19 12.36 11.39 -0.35
CA LEU A 19 10.95 11.10 -0.13
C LEU A 19 10.31 12.20 0.72
N PRO A 20 9.01 12.51 0.53
CA PRO A 20 8.30 13.40 1.44
C PRO A 20 8.37 12.84 2.86
N LYS A 21 8.35 13.73 3.86
CA LYS A 21 8.38 13.32 5.27
C LYS A 21 7.29 12.28 5.56
N ALA A 22 7.67 11.21 6.25
CA ALA A 22 6.70 10.19 6.66
C ALA A 22 5.78 10.72 7.76
N GLU A 23 4.51 10.34 7.68
CA GLU A 23 3.54 10.54 8.73
C GLU A 23 3.27 9.21 9.43
N GLY A 24 3.31 9.22 10.77
CA GLY A 24 3.20 8.00 11.56
C GLY A 24 4.50 7.18 11.65
N PRO A 25 4.43 5.96 12.17
CA PRO A 25 5.59 5.10 12.36
C PRO A 25 6.19 4.61 11.03
N VAL A 26 7.50 4.42 11.04
CA VAL A 26 8.29 3.99 9.89
C VAL A 26 9.12 2.77 10.29
N ALA A 27 9.17 1.77 9.42
CA ALA A 27 10.02 0.60 9.58
C ALA A 27 10.45 0.06 8.21
N LYS A 28 11.41 -0.87 8.19
CA LYS A 28 11.67 -1.64 6.96
C LYS A 28 10.52 -2.60 6.68
N GLY A 29 10.27 -2.89 5.41
CA GLY A 29 9.23 -3.82 4.99
C GLY A 29 9.33 -5.20 5.63
N SER A 30 10.55 -5.69 5.84
CA SER A 30 10.83 -6.99 6.47
C SER A 30 10.63 -7.00 7.99
N GLU A 31 10.77 -5.86 8.64
CA GLU A 31 10.59 -5.68 10.09
C GLU A 31 9.11 -5.45 10.42
N GLY A 32 8.41 -4.75 9.54
CA GLY A 32 7.01 -4.39 9.71
C GLY A 32 6.78 -3.25 10.69
N VAL A 33 5.56 -2.73 10.69
CA VAL A 33 5.16 -1.60 11.51
C VAL A 33 3.87 -1.92 12.27
N THR A 34 3.86 -1.64 13.57
CA THR A 34 2.66 -1.74 14.38
C THR A 34 2.01 -0.37 14.54
N VAL A 35 0.76 -0.26 14.14
CA VAL A 35 -0.07 0.94 14.34
C VAL A 35 -1.14 0.67 15.39
N LYS A 36 -1.54 1.72 16.12
CA LYS A 36 -2.54 1.65 17.19
C LYS A 36 -3.66 2.63 16.90
N ARG A 37 -4.91 2.23 17.15
CA ARG A 37 -6.07 3.13 17.05
C ARG A 37 -6.52 3.54 18.46
N GLY A 38 -6.44 4.84 18.74
CA GLY A 38 -6.75 5.40 20.05
C GLY A 38 -5.81 4.91 21.15
N GLY A 39 -6.25 5.01 22.41
CA GLY A 39 -5.42 4.67 23.58
C GLY A 39 -5.43 3.20 24.02
N GLY A 40 -6.06 2.29 23.27
CA GLY A 40 -6.31 0.90 23.70
C GLY A 40 -5.44 -0.17 23.02
N ASP A 41 -5.90 -1.42 23.12
CA ASP A 41 -5.25 -2.61 22.53
C ASP A 41 -5.61 -2.89 21.07
N ASP A 42 -6.36 -1.99 20.44
CA ASP A 42 -6.69 -2.07 19.01
C ASP A 42 -5.43 -1.76 18.17
N LYS A 43 -4.76 -2.81 17.72
CA LYS A 43 -3.44 -2.75 17.07
C LYS A 43 -3.39 -3.67 15.87
N LEU A 44 -2.75 -3.19 14.80
CA LEU A 44 -2.41 -3.99 13.62
C LEU A 44 -0.92 -3.86 13.34
N THR A 45 -0.29 -4.99 13.00
CA THR A 45 1.07 -5.01 12.46
C THR A 45 1.03 -5.33 10.98
N PHE A 46 1.65 -4.48 10.17
CA PHE A 46 1.76 -4.64 8.72
C PHE A 46 3.19 -4.97 8.32
N VAL A 47 3.36 -5.99 7.49
CA VAL A 47 4.64 -6.45 6.95
C VAL A 47 4.52 -6.60 5.44
N LEU A 48 5.48 -6.09 4.69
CA LEU A 48 5.62 -6.32 3.26
C LEU A 48 7.09 -6.62 2.98
N LYS A 49 7.44 -7.91 2.93
CA LYS A 49 8.85 -8.33 2.85
C LYS A 49 9.46 -8.10 1.47
N GLU A 50 8.63 -8.19 0.44
CA GLU A 50 9.02 -8.11 -0.95
C GLU A 50 7.80 -7.80 -1.81
N VAL A 51 8.07 -7.34 -3.02
CA VAL A 51 7.07 -7.15 -4.07
C VAL A 51 7.55 -7.89 -5.30
N THR A 52 6.62 -8.43 -6.08
CA THR A 52 6.94 -9.22 -7.27
C THR A 52 6.55 -8.46 -8.53
N ARG A 53 7.51 -8.30 -9.45
CA ARG A 53 7.31 -7.70 -10.77
C ARG A 53 6.62 -8.69 -11.71
N ARG A 54 5.57 -8.21 -12.37
CA ARG A 54 4.76 -8.94 -13.35
C ARG A 54 4.49 -8.03 -14.54
N GLY A 55 5.39 -8.04 -15.51
CA GLY A 55 5.32 -7.14 -16.66
C GLY A 55 5.42 -5.68 -16.22
N LYS A 56 4.35 -4.91 -16.41
CA LYS A 56 4.28 -3.48 -16.05
C LYS A 56 3.69 -3.23 -14.65
N TYR A 57 3.50 -4.29 -13.87
CA TYR A 57 2.85 -4.25 -12.58
C TYR A 57 3.74 -4.82 -11.48
N LEU A 58 3.43 -4.39 -10.26
CA LEU A 58 4.02 -4.85 -9.02
C LEU A 58 2.92 -5.47 -8.17
N VAL A 59 3.12 -6.70 -7.72
CA VAL A 59 2.17 -7.43 -6.86
C VAL A 59 2.81 -7.60 -5.50
N GLY A 60 2.16 -7.06 -4.46
CA GLY A 60 2.58 -7.24 -3.07
C GLY A 60 1.54 -7.99 -2.27
N GLU A 61 2.03 -8.76 -1.31
CA GLU A 61 1.24 -9.51 -0.33
C GLU A 61 1.51 -8.92 1.05
N VAL A 62 0.71 -7.93 1.44
CA VAL A 62 0.88 -7.25 2.71
C VAL A 62 0.26 -8.09 3.81
N LYS A 63 1.09 -8.63 4.70
CA LYS A 63 0.60 -9.38 5.86
C LYS A 63 0.13 -8.41 6.93
N ALA A 64 -1.13 -8.52 7.34
CA ALA A 64 -1.73 -7.80 8.46
C ALA A 64 -1.94 -8.78 9.63
N THR A 65 -1.49 -8.44 10.83
CA THR A 65 -1.61 -9.29 12.03
C THR A 65 -2.26 -8.52 13.17
N GLY A 66 -3.28 -9.10 13.79
CA GLY A 66 -3.95 -8.57 14.97
C GLY A 66 -3.03 -8.58 16.20
N GLY A 67 -3.01 -7.47 16.94
CA GLY A 67 -2.29 -7.40 18.21
C GLY A 67 -3.02 -8.13 19.36
N PRO A 68 -2.44 -8.08 20.58
CA PRO A 68 -3.06 -8.67 21.76
C PRO A 68 -4.51 -8.24 21.96
N GLY A 69 -5.41 -9.19 22.19
CA GLY A 69 -6.86 -8.94 22.32
C GLY A 69 -7.62 -8.74 21.01
N GLY A 70 -6.94 -8.84 19.86
CA GLY A 70 -7.55 -8.75 18.53
C GLY A 70 -7.93 -7.32 18.11
N THR A 71 -8.46 -7.20 16.90
CA THR A 71 -8.88 -5.90 16.32
C THR A 71 -10.37 -5.64 16.51
N LYS A 72 -10.74 -4.35 16.57
CA LYS A 72 -12.15 -3.95 16.65
C LYS A 72 -12.85 -3.95 15.28
N THR A 73 -12.09 -3.79 14.21
CA THR A 73 -12.55 -3.78 12.82
C THR A 73 -11.59 -4.60 11.95
N GLY A 74 -11.99 -4.95 10.73
CA GLY A 74 -11.04 -5.51 9.76
C GLY A 74 -10.02 -4.49 9.23
N PRO A 75 -8.92 -4.97 8.60
CA PRO A 75 -7.86 -4.12 8.07
C PRO A 75 -8.32 -3.04 7.08
N ALA A 76 -9.36 -3.27 6.27
CA ALA A 76 -9.84 -2.29 5.29
C ALA A 76 -10.14 -0.92 5.92
N ASP A 77 -10.76 -0.91 7.10
CA ASP A 77 -11.11 0.31 7.82
C ASP A 77 -9.88 1.11 8.31
N TRP A 78 -8.70 0.50 8.32
CA TRP A 78 -7.42 1.16 8.67
C TRP A 78 -6.72 1.72 7.44
N LEU A 79 -7.04 1.22 6.25
CA LEU A 79 -6.25 1.38 5.03
C LEU A 79 -6.96 2.22 3.97
N GLN A 80 -7.91 3.08 4.37
CA GLN A 80 -8.64 4.01 3.50
C GLN A 80 -8.24 5.48 3.80
N PRO A 81 -7.51 6.17 2.89
CA PRO A 81 -6.95 7.50 3.17
C PRO A 81 -7.68 8.65 2.46
N THR A 82 -8.28 8.42 1.31
CA THR A 82 -8.89 9.46 0.48
C THR A 82 -10.32 9.72 0.96
N GLN A 83 -11.14 8.67 0.97
CA GLN A 83 -12.56 8.71 1.29
C GLN A 83 -13.05 7.37 1.85
N LEU A 84 -14.09 7.37 2.69
CA LEU A 84 -14.74 6.16 3.18
C LEU A 84 -15.43 5.50 1.99
N ALA A 85 -15.14 4.23 1.76
CA ALA A 85 -15.60 3.53 0.57
C ALA A 85 -15.18 4.26 -0.73
N GLY A 86 -14.02 4.93 -0.68
CA GLY A 86 -13.52 5.76 -1.77
C GLY A 86 -12.50 5.05 -2.65
N SER A 87 -12.60 5.23 -3.96
CA SER A 87 -11.54 4.85 -4.90
C SER A 87 -10.36 5.82 -4.82
N ALA A 88 -9.22 5.42 -5.40
CA ALA A 88 -8.06 6.31 -5.56
C ALA A 88 -8.36 7.52 -6.46
N ARG A 89 -9.47 7.49 -7.22
CA ARG A 89 -9.92 8.59 -8.09
C ARG A 89 -10.87 9.57 -7.39
N GLY A 90 -11.17 9.35 -6.11
CA GLY A 90 -12.07 10.22 -5.33
C GLY A 90 -13.56 9.96 -5.58
N GLU A 91 -13.90 8.80 -6.13
CA GLU A 91 -15.29 8.32 -6.27
C GLU A 91 -15.70 7.61 -4.98
N GLU A 92 -16.93 7.81 -4.52
CA GLU A 92 -17.50 7.03 -3.41
C GLU A 92 -18.35 5.87 -3.94
N ASP A 93 -18.08 4.65 -3.47
CA ASP A 93 -18.85 3.45 -3.72
C ASP A 93 -18.85 2.57 -2.47
N THR A 94 -20.01 2.37 -1.84
CA THR A 94 -20.17 1.59 -0.61
C THR A 94 -19.72 0.13 -0.75
N LYS A 95 -19.56 -0.38 -1.96
CA LYS A 95 -18.96 -1.70 -2.22
C LYS A 95 -17.48 -1.77 -1.83
N LEU A 96 -16.80 -0.63 -1.70
CA LEU A 96 -15.39 -0.55 -1.32
C LEU A 96 -15.17 -0.50 0.20
N LEU A 97 -16.21 -0.66 1.03
CA LEU A 97 -16.06 -0.64 2.50
C LEU A 97 -15.06 -1.69 3.02
N GLY A 98 -15.03 -2.88 2.40
CA GLY A 98 -14.08 -3.95 2.73
C GLY A 98 -12.78 -3.90 1.94
N ALA A 99 -12.59 -2.90 1.07
CA ALA A 99 -11.45 -2.84 0.17
C ALA A 99 -10.26 -2.08 0.73
N VAL A 100 -9.07 -2.53 0.36
CA VAL A 100 -7.79 -1.86 0.61
C VAL A 100 -7.52 -0.88 -0.53
N THR A 101 -7.76 0.42 -0.29
CA THR A 101 -7.64 1.45 -1.34
C THR A 101 -6.45 2.38 -1.16
N GLY A 102 -5.88 2.44 0.05
CA GLY A 102 -4.88 3.44 0.43
C GLY A 102 -3.43 3.05 0.40
N LEU A 103 -3.15 1.76 0.31
CA LEU A 103 -1.78 1.28 0.27
C LEU A 103 -1.16 1.68 -1.06
N SER A 104 -0.23 2.63 -1.04
CA SER A 104 0.37 3.22 -2.23
C SER A 104 1.88 3.10 -2.19
N LEU A 105 2.52 3.06 -3.37
CA LEU A 105 3.97 3.11 -3.49
C LEU A 105 4.43 4.55 -3.67
N LEU A 106 5.52 4.92 -3.00
CA LEU A 106 6.01 6.29 -2.99
C LEU A 106 7.41 6.37 -3.57
N THR A 107 7.58 7.30 -4.52
CA THR A 107 8.87 7.80 -4.98
C THR A 107 9.01 9.25 -4.57
N ALA A 108 10.18 9.85 -4.79
CA ALA A 108 10.40 11.25 -4.48
C ALA A 108 9.50 12.21 -5.30
N GLN A 109 8.96 11.77 -6.44
CA GLN A 109 8.12 12.61 -7.30
C GLN A 109 6.68 12.11 -7.44
N THR A 110 6.38 10.86 -7.11
CA THR A 110 5.09 10.25 -7.46
C THR A 110 4.58 9.29 -6.40
N ARG A 111 3.29 9.39 -6.09
CA ARG A 111 2.52 8.41 -5.32
C ARG A 111 1.73 7.54 -6.29
N TYR A 112 1.99 6.24 -6.27
CA TYR A 112 1.32 5.24 -7.08
C TYR A 112 0.28 4.52 -6.24
N TYR A 113 -1.00 4.84 -6.46
CA TYR A 113 -2.11 4.10 -5.86
C TYR A 113 -2.24 2.72 -6.49
N PRO A 114 -3.01 1.80 -5.86
CA PRO A 114 -3.35 0.53 -6.50
C PRO A 114 -3.96 0.77 -7.88
N VAL A 115 -3.62 -0.08 -8.85
CA VAL A 115 -4.27 -0.02 -10.16
C VAL A 115 -5.76 -0.31 -10.02
N ASP A 116 -6.57 0.22 -10.91
CA ASP A 116 -8.01 0.05 -10.89
C ASP A 116 -8.56 -0.48 -12.22
N TYR A 117 -9.81 -0.94 -12.18
CA TYR A 117 -10.59 -1.33 -13.35
C TYR A 117 -11.96 -0.64 -13.31
N THR A 118 -12.49 -0.36 -14.50
CA THR A 118 -13.84 0.20 -14.64
C THR A 118 -14.87 -0.91 -14.53
N THR A 119 -15.83 -0.73 -13.63
CA THR A 119 -16.98 -1.62 -13.47
C THR A 119 -18.03 -1.41 -14.57
N ALA A 120 -19.00 -2.31 -14.69
CA ALA A 120 -20.13 -2.14 -15.61
C ALA A 120 -20.95 -0.86 -15.33
N GLN A 121 -20.87 -0.32 -14.12
CA GLN A 121 -21.56 0.92 -13.71
C GLN A 121 -20.68 2.17 -13.90
N GLY A 122 -19.47 2.03 -14.44
CA GLY A 122 -18.57 3.16 -14.70
C GLY A 122 -17.72 3.62 -13.51
N ALA A 123 -17.91 3.04 -12.32
CA ALA A 123 -17.06 3.30 -11.15
C ALA A 123 -15.73 2.55 -11.25
N HIS A 124 -14.70 3.05 -10.56
CA HIS A 124 -13.36 2.46 -10.54
C HIS A 124 -13.08 1.69 -9.25
N HIS A 125 -12.80 0.39 -9.39
CA HIS A 125 -12.49 -0.50 -8.27
C HIS A 125 -11.01 -0.88 -8.29
N PRO A 126 -10.35 -0.97 -7.12
CA PRO A 126 -8.94 -1.33 -7.06
C PRO A 126 -8.71 -2.80 -7.41
N LEU A 127 -7.54 -3.14 -7.94
CA LEU A 127 -7.00 -4.49 -7.90
C LEU A 127 -6.24 -4.69 -6.59
N SER A 128 -7.00 -4.95 -5.54
CA SER A 128 -6.50 -5.24 -4.20
C SER A 128 -7.45 -6.20 -3.47
N GLU A 129 -7.12 -6.57 -2.23
CA GLU A 129 -8.05 -7.27 -1.35
C GLU A 129 -9.31 -6.43 -1.11
N ILE A 130 -10.48 -7.01 -1.42
CA ILE A 130 -11.80 -6.35 -1.37
C ILE A 130 -12.70 -6.82 -0.21
N THR A 131 -12.25 -7.82 0.57
CA THR A 131 -12.97 -8.47 1.67
C THR A 131 -12.19 -8.43 3.01
N ALA A 132 -11.39 -7.37 3.20
CA ALA A 132 -10.61 -7.15 4.42
C ALA A 132 -11.41 -6.48 5.56
N ASP A 133 -12.70 -6.74 5.66
CA ASP A 133 -13.62 -6.19 6.67
C ASP A 133 -13.73 -7.05 7.94
N ASN A 134 -13.28 -8.31 7.86
CA ASN A 134 -13.25 -9.23 9.01
C ASN A 134 -12.23 -8.82 10.06
N LYS A 135 -12.66 -8.84 11.33
CA LYS A 135 -11.78 -8.64 12.49
C LYS A 135 -10.76 -9.76 12.57
N LEU A 136 -9.57 -9.44 13.09
CA LEU A 136 -8.54 -10.43 13.40
C LEU A 136 -8.54 -10.69 14.91
N GLY A 137 -8.45 -11.95 15.31
CA GLY A 137 -8.16 -12.32 16.70
C GLY A 137 -6.73 -11.97 17.11
N ASP A 138 -6.40 -12.34 18.35
CA ASP A 138 -5.05 -12.14 18.90
C ASP A 138 -4.04 -12.99 18.14
N GLY A 139 -3.08 -12.34 17.47
CA GLY A 139 -2.06 -13.01 16.67
C GLY A 139 -2.55 -13.56 15.32
N ASP A 140 -3.85 -13.49 15.03
CA ASP A 140 -4.40 -13.88 13.74
C ASP A 140 -3.86 -12.97 12.64
N ALA A 141 -3.60 -13.55 11.48
CA ALA A 141 -3.09 -12.83 10.35
C ALA A 141 -3.88 -13.10 9.07
N THR A 142 -3.94 -12.09 8.23
CA THR A 142 -4.44 -12.17 6.86
C THR A 142 -3.44 -11.58 5.88
N THR A 143 -3.51 -12.01 4.63
CA THR A 143 -2.71 -11.47 3.53
C THR A 143 -3.58 -10.56 2.69
N LEU A 144 -3.12 -9.33 2.47
CA LEU A 144 -3.79 -8.32 1.67
C LEU A 144 -3.01 -8.17 0.36
N THR A 145 -3.51 -8.78 -0.71
CA THR A 145 -2.89 -8.64 -2.03
C THR A 145 -3.20 -7.25 -2.59
N VAL A 146 -2.20 -6.59 -3.16
CA VAL A 146 -2.35 -5.27 -3.82
C VAL A 146 -1.51 -5.24 -5.08
N VAL A 147 -2.07 -4.66 -6.14
CA VAL A 147 -1.38 -4.49 -7.43
C VAL A 147 -1.14 -3.00 -7.68
N TRP A 148 0.10 -2.63 -8.01
CA TRP A 148 0.50 -1.27 -8.36
C TRP A 148 1.11 -1.22 -9.77
N PRO A 149 1.17 -0.02 -10.40
CA PRO A 149 2.07 0.20 -11.52
C PRO A 149 3.52 -0.06 -11.10
N ASP A 150 4.33 -0.57 -12.02
CA ASP A 150 5.78 -0.67 -11.81
C ASP A 150 6.42 0.72 -11.76
N THR A 151 7.19 0.96 -10.69
CA THR A 151 7.91 2.22 -10.46
C THR A 151 9.23 2.29 -11.24
N GLY A 152 9.69 1.17 -11.80
CA GLY A 152 10.99 1.05 -12.48
C GLY A 152 12.19 0.95 -11.55
N GLN A 153 11.97 0.88 -10.24
CA GLN A 153 13.03 0.78 -9.22
C GLN A 153 13.30 -0.68 -8.81
N ASP A 154 14.39 -0.93 -8.09
CA ASP A 154 14.69 -2.26 -7.52
C ASP A 154 14.14 -2.44 -6.10
N THR A 155 13.80 -1.32 -5.44
CA THR A 155 13.16 -1.29 -4.13
C THR A 155 12.00 -0.32 -4.14
N VAL A 156 10.97 -0.57 -3.34
CA VAL A 156 9.84 0.34 -3.16
C VAL A 156 9.67 0.76 -1.71
N THR A 157 8.97 1.88 -1.54
CA THR A 157 8.46 2.33 -0.24
C THR A 157 6.93 2.25 -0.30
N LEU A 158 6.33 1.48 0.61
CA LEU A 158 4.90 1.45 0.82
C LEU A 158 4.51 2.53 1.82
N ASP A 159 3.47 3.30 1.51
CA ASP A 159 3.01 4.40 2.33
C ASP A 159 1.47 4.44 2.36
N LEU A 160 0.94 4.63 3.57
CA LEU A 160 -0.44 5.02 3.79
C LEU A 160 -0.47 6.49 4.20
N GLU A 161 -1.04 7.33 3.36
CA GLU A 161 -1.18 8.76 3.65
C GLU A 161 -2.22 8.99 4.78
N PRO A 162 -2.12 10.12 5.52
CA PRO A 162 -3.14 10.49 6.50
C PRO A 162 -4.51 10.68 5.85
N SER A 163 -5.55 10.24 6.55
CA SER A 163 -6.94 10.45 6.18
C SER A 163 -7.22 11.95 6.11
N LYS A 164 -7.80 12.39 4.99
CA LYS A 164 -8.27 13.78 4.84
C LYS A 164 -9.57 14.04 5.61
N ARG A 165 -10.12 13.02 6.30
CA ARG A 165 -11.40 13.10 7.03
C ARG A 165 -11.18 13.36 8.52
N PRO A 166 -11.61 14.50 9.06
CA PRO A 166 -11.48 14.80 10.50
C PRO A 166 -12.24 13.82 11.39
N THR A 167 -13.36 13.27 10.93
CA THR A 167 -14.25 12.40 11.71
C THR A 167 -13.83 10.93 11.72
N ARG A 168 -12.93 10.54 10.81
CA ARG A 168 -12.38 9.18 10.71
C ARG A 168 -10.89 9.26 10.36
N PRO A 169 -10.05 9.73 11.29
CA PRO A 169 -8.61 9.66 11.10
C PRO A 169 -8.21 8.20 10.92
N ASN A 170 -7.39 7.93 9.91
CA ASN A 170 -6.69 6.65 9.81
C ASN A 170 -5.37 6.74 10.60
N ASN A 171 -4.60 5.66 10.59
CA ASN A 171 -3.28 5.61 11.20
C ASN A 171 -2.23 5.51 10.09
N PRO A 172 -1.68 6.63 9.60
CA PRO A 172 -0.67 6.59 8.54
C PRO A 172 0.58 5.84 9.02
N PHE A 173 1.28 5.22 8.07
CA PHE A 173 2.54 4.53 8.33
C PHE A 173 3.34 4.38 7.05
N ARG A 174 4.62 4.03 7.19
CA ARG A 174 5.50 3.75 6.06
C ARG A 174 6.33 2.49 6.27
N LEU A 175 6.44 1.69 5.21
CA LEU A 175 7.40 0.58 5.11
C LEU A 175 8.41 0.89 4.01
N THR A 176 9.70 0.92 4.34
CA THR A 176 10.81 1.24 3.43
C THR A 176 11.60 -0.01 3.03
N ASP A 177 12.54 0.14 2.10
CA ASP A 177 13.52 -0.87 1.73
C ASP A 177 12.91 -2.23 1.32
N ILE A 178 11.77 -2.20 0.63
CA ILE A 178 11.08 -3.41 0.17
C ILE A 178 11.67 -3.83 -1.18
N PRO A 179 12.38 -4.96 -1.27
CA PRO A 179 12.95 -5.43 -2.54
C PRO A 179 11.87 -5.82 -3.54
N ILE A 180 12.14 -5.55 -4.83
CA ILE A 180 11.34 -6.06 -5.94
C ILE A 180 12.03 -7.30 -6.53
N LYS A 181 11.29 -8.41 -6.64
CA LYS A 181 11.71 -9.63 -7.34
C LYS A 181 11.21 -9.63 -8.77
N GLY A 182 12.04 -10.09 -9.71
CA GLY A 182 11.69 -10.34 -11.11
C GLY A 182 11.14 -11.73 -11.33
#